data_AF-A0A432TMZ9-F1
#
_entry.id   AF-A0A432TMZ9-F1
#
_cell.length_a   1.000
_cell.length_b   1.000
_cell.length_c   1.000
_cell.angle_alpha   90.00
_cell.angle_beta   90.00
_cell.angle_gamma   90.00
#
_symmetry.space_group_name_H-M   'P 1'
#
loop_
_entity.id
_entity.type
_entity.pdbx_description
1 polymer ?
#
loop_
_entity_poly.entity_id
_entity_poly.type
_entity_poly.pdbx_seq_one_letter_code
_entity_poly.pdbx_strand_id
1 'polypeptide(L)'
;YGLKQLLPDNLEFVHGPGCPVCVLPRSVVDNCIRIAEHDDVIFTTFGDAMRVPGSTKSLLDVKAEGGDIRMVYSPLDALTIAQKNPDKRVVFFGLGFETTMPSTALSIMQAKKQGIDNFYLFCNHITIIPTIKAVLDSPGMRIDGFLGPGHVSLIIGTQPYRFIADDYHKPLVAAGFEPLDILQSVWMVLKQLKNGEAKIENQYSRLVHEEGNASALSPIQEVFELREFFEWRGLGSINHSGVKVNDKYRAFDAEVEFDLKEVTVTDPDVCQCGEVLKGVLKPWQCKVFGKECTPEKPLGALMVSTEGACSAQYSYAQNIDLINKK
;
A
#
# COMPACT_ATOMS: atom_id res chain seq x y z
N TYR A 1 -3.92 -17.98 10.61
CA TYR A 1 -4.88 -19.10 10.60
C TYR A 1 -4.38 -20.39 9.94
N GLY A 2 -3.31 -20.39 9.13
CA GLY A 2 -2.81 -21.63 8.52
C GLY A 2 -3.75 -22.26 7.47
N LEU A 3 -4.70 -21.48 6.92
CA LEU A 3 -5.76 -21.98 6.04
C LEU A 3 -5.23 -22.77 4.84
N LYS A 4 -4.08 -22.36 4.29
CA LYS A 4 -3.44 -23.07 3.18
C LYS A 4 -3.20 -24.56 3.46
N GLN A 5 -2.91 -24.94 4.71
CA GLN A 5 -2.68 -26.33 5.11
C GLN A 5 -3.96 -27.18 5.07
N LEU A 6 -5.13 -26.54 5.06
CA LEU A 6 -6.43 -27.19 4.97
C LEU A 6 -6.93 -27.32 3.53
N LEU A 7 -6.21 -26.73 2.57
CA LEU A 7 -6.62 -26.63 1.19
C LEU A 7 -5.83 -27.59 0.29
N PRO A 8 -6.40 -28.04 -0.83
CA PRO A 8 -5.71 -28.90 -1.79
C PRO A 8 -4.40 -28.30 -2.34
N ASP A 9 -3.40 -29.14 -2.57
CA ASP A 9 -2.06 -28.72 -3.06
C ASP A 9 -2.07 -28.10 -4.46
N ASN A 10 -3.13 -28.33 -5.24
CA ASN A 10 -3.30 -27.72 -6.56
C ASN A 10 -3.83 -26.29 -6.50
N LEU A 11 -4.06 -25.72 -5.31
CA LEU A 11 -4.39 -24.31 -5.13
C LEU A 11 -3.14 -23.51 -4.74
N GLU A 12 -2.82 -22.52 -5.57
CA GLU A 12 -1.73 -21.60 -5.31
C GLU A 12 -2.27 -20.21 -4.91
N PHE A 13 -1.78 -19.70 -3.79
CA PHE A 13 -2.09 -18.36 -3.31
C PHE A 13 -0.94 -17.41 -3.64
N VAL A 14 -1.26 -16.38 -4.41
CA VAL A 14 -0.34 -15.30 -4.75
C VAL A 14 -0.70 -14.06 -3.95
N HIS A 15 0.31 -13.46 -3.32
CA HIS A 15 0.16 -12.15 -2.69
C HIS A 15 0.38 -11.07 -3.74
N GLY A 16 -0.70 -10.42 -4.17
CA GLY A 16 -0.62 -9.27 -5.07
C GLY A 16 -0.03 -8.01 -4.39
N PRO A 17 0.01 -6.88 -5.10
CA PRO A 17 0.52 -5.60 -4.59
C PRO A 17 -0.45 -4.91 -3.62
N GLY A 18 -0.98 -5.64 -2.63
CA GLY A 18 -1.95 -5.15 -1.65
C GLY A 18 -1.35 -4.47 -0.41
N CYS A 19 -0.02 -4.31 -0.36
CA CYS A 19 0.70 -3.68 0.74
C CYS A 19 1.28 -2.33 0.25
N PRO A 20 0.72 -1.18 0.66
CA PRO A 20 1.12 0.12 0.14
C PRO A 20 2.56 0.49 0.51
N VAL A 21 3.03 0.05 1.67
CA VAL A 21 4.43 0.20 2.11
C VAL A 21 5.38 -0.62 1.23
N CYS A 22 4.96 -1.79 0.79
CA CYS A 22 5.80 -2.74 0.04
C CYS A 22 6.11 -2.26 -1.38
N VAL A 23 5.24 -1.41 -1.91
CA VAL A 23 5.32 -0.84 -3.27
C VAL A 23 5.84 0.60 -3.27
N LEU A 24 6.22 1.12 -2.10
CA LEU A 24 6.71 2.48 -1.94
C LEU A 24 8.08 2.66 -2.64
N PRO A 25 8.21 3.58 -3.61
CA PRO A 25 9.49 3.85 -4.27
C PRO A 25 10.56 4.33 -3.29
N ARG A 26 11.82 3.95 -3.53
CA ARG A 26 12.96 4.42 -2.71
C ARG A 26 13.10 5.94 -2.75
N SER A 27 12.83 6.56 -3.90
CA SER A 27 12.89 8.01 -4.04
C SER A 27 11.89 8.75 -3.16
N VAL A 28 10.72 8.15 -2.91
CA VAL A 28 9.75 8.72 -1.96
C VAL A 28 10.30 8.67 -0.54
N VAL A 29 10.95 7.57 -0.15
CA VAL A 29 11.62 7.47 1.15
C VAL A 29 12.75 8.49 1.29
N ASP A 30 13.53 8.71 0.23
CA ASP A 30 14.58 9.73 0.21
C ASP A 30 14.00 11.15 0.37
N ASN A 31 12.85 11.43 -0.24
CA ASN A 31 12.13 12.68 -0.04
C ASN A 31 11.60 12.82 1.40
N CYS A 32 11.10 11.74 2.01
CA CYS A 32 10.75 11.73 3.43
C CYS A 32 11.96 12.08 4.30
N ILE A 33 13.13 11.51 4.01
CA ILE A 33 14.38 11.77 4.73
C ILE A 33 14.78 13.24 4.58
N ARG A 34 14.78 13.77 3.34
CA ARG A 34 15.10 15.18 3.07
C ARG A 34 14.17 16.14 3.83
N ILE A 35 12.88 15.83 3.91
CA ILE A 35 11.95 16.63 4.72
C ILE A 35 12.29 16.53 6.21
N ALA A 36 12.49 15.30 6.71
CA ALA A 36 12.71 15.03 8.14
C ALA A 36 14.06 15.55 8.69
N GLU A 37 15.02 15.85 7.82
CA GLU A 37 16.32 16.42 8.18
C GLU A 37 16.28 17.94 8.40
N HIS A 38 15.16 18.62 8.12
CA HIS A 38 15.01 20.03 8.45
C HIS A 38 14.83 20.24 9.96
N ASP A 39 15.64 21.11 10.57
CA ASP A 39 15.64 21.38 12.02
C ASP A 39 14.30 21.92 12.55
N ASP A 40 13.51 22.56 11.69
CA ASP A 40 12.20 23.15 12.00
C ASP A 40 11.02 22.23 11.66
N VAL A 41 11.27 20.98 11.28
CA VAL A 41 10.24 20.00 10.93
C VAL A 41 9.99 19.00 12.05
N ILE A 42 8.71 18.69 12.28
CA ILE A 42 8.28 17.46 12.96
C ILE A 42 7.68 16.54 11.90
N PHE A 43 8.39 15.46 11.59
CA PHE A 43 7.92 14.49 10.59
C PHE A 43 7.09 13.41 11.26
N THR A 44 5.92 13.11 10.70
CA THR A 44 4.97 12.15 11.27
C THR A 44 4.63 11.08 10.25
N THR A 45 4.61 9.82 10.70
CA THR A 45 4.35 8.67 9.83
C THR A 45 3.80 7.48 10.62
N PHE A 46 3.26 6.49 9.93
CA PHE A 46 2.91 5.20 10.52
C PHE A 46 4.18 4.38 10.84
N GLY A 47 4.09 3.48 11.81
CA GLY A 47 5.27 2.74 12.31
C GLY A 47 5.90 1.78 11.29
N ASP A 48 5.13 1.28 10.33
CA ASP A 48 5.56 0.36 9.28
C ASP A 48 6.48 1.03 8.23
N ALA A 49 6.26 2.31 7.94
CA ALA A 49 7.09 3.07 7.03
C ALA A 49 8.49 3.42 7.60
N MET A 50 8.66 3.39 8.93
CA MET A 50 9.89 3.82 9.60
C MET A 50 11.14 3.05 9.16
N ARG A 51 10.99 1.76 8.85
CA ARG A 51 12.10 0.85 8.52
C ARG A 51 12.25 0.62 7.01
N VAL A 52 11.45 1.29 6.19
CA VAL A 52 11.58 1.13 4.74
C VAL A 52 12.93 1.73 4.32
N PRO A 53 13.79 0.97 3.63
CA PRO A 53 15.09 1.47 3.22
C PRO A 53 14.93 2.46 2.06
N GLY A 54 15.51 3.66 2.22
CA GLY A 54 15.78 4.59 1.13
C GLY A 54 17.05 4.20 0.36
N SER A 55 17.68 5.17 -0.29
CA SER A 55 18.96 4.98 -0.98
C SER A 55 20.13 4.76 -0.03
N THR A 56 20.20 5.57 1.02
CA THR A 56 21.32 5.60 1.97
C THR A 56 20.93 5.14 3.37
N LYS A 57 19.78 5.58 3.86
CA LYS A 57 19.28 5.27 5.22
C LYS A 57 17.76 5.17 5.26
N SER A 58 17.20 4.89 6.42
CA SER A 58 15.76 4.83 6.70
C SER A 58 15.32 6.00 7.58
N LEU A 59 14.00 6.20 7.73
CA LEU A 59 13.46 7.17 8.69
C LEU A 59 13.82 6.81 10.14
N LEU A 60 14.02 5.53 10.45
CA LEU A 60 14.49 5.10 11.76
C LEU A 60 15.92 5.57 12.02
N ASP A 61 16.78 5.57 11.00
CA ASP A 61 18.16 6.06 11.12
C ASP A 61 18.19 7.58 11.31
N VAL A 62 17.39 8.34 10.55
CA VAL A 62 17.25 9.81 10.74
C VAL A 62 16.81 10.14 12.17
N LYS A 63 15.88 9.35 12.72
CA LYS A 63 15.45 9.50 14.12
C LYS A 63 16.58 9.21 15.10
N ALA A 64 17.40 8.18 14.84
CA ALA A 64 18.55 7.84 15.67
C ALA A 64 19.66 8.92 15.61
N GLU A 65 19.76 9.64 14.49
CA GLU A 65 20.67 10.77 14.27
C GLU A 65 20.16 12.09 14.87
N GLY A 66 18.94 12.12 15.40
CA GLY A 66 18.38 13.26 16.14
C GLY A 66 17.21 13.99 15.46
N GLY A 67 16.75 13.55 14.28
CA GLY A 67 15.58 14.13 13.63
C GLY A 67 14.28 13.92 14.43
N ASP A 68 13.41 14.92 14.49
CA ASP A 68 12.13 14.84 15.21
C ASP A 68 11.08 14.08 14.37
N ILE A 69 11.19 12.75 14.41
CA ILE A 69 10.25 11.84 13.74
C ILE A 69 9.32 11.19 14.78
N ARG A 70 8.01 11.38 14.62
CA ARG A 70 6.98 10.87 15.54
C ARG A 70 6.08 9.86 14.84
N MET A 71 5.97 8.68 15.43
CA MET A 71 5.00 7.68 14.95
C MET A 71 3.60 8.09 15.40
N VAL A 72 2.65 8.06 14.48
CA VAL A 72 1.24 8.38 14.72
C VAL A 72 0.35 7.21 14.31
N TYR A 73 -0.86 7.16 14.86
CA TYR A 73 -1.87 6.15 14.49
C TYR A 73 -2.91 6.70 13.53
N SER A 74 -3.00 8.03 13.40
CA SER A 74 -3.90 8.70 12.48
C SER A 74 -3.34 10.02 11.96
N PRO A 75 -3.82 10.51 10.79
CA PRO A 75 -3.49 11.84 10.31
C PRO A 75 -3.99 12.97 11.26
N LEU A 76 -5.02 12.70 12.07
CA LEU A 76 -5.52 13.63 13.09
C LEU A 76 -4.55 13.81 14.26
N ASP A 77 -3.75 12.78 14.59
CA ASP A 77 -2.70 12.91 15.60
C ASP A 77 -1.62 13.88 15.11
N ALA A 78 -1.24 13.78 13.83
CA ALA A 78 -0.30 14.71 13.20
C ALA A 78 -0.84 16.14 13.18
N LEU A 79 -2.12 16.34 12.87
CA LEU A 79 -2.77 17.64 12.98
C LEU A 79 -2.76 18.18 14.42
N THR A 80 -3.01 17.32 15.41
CA THR A 80 -2.95 17.68 16.83
C THR A 80 -1.52 18.07 17.24
N ILE A 81 -0.51 17.42 16.67
CA ILE A 81 0.90 17.81 16.86
C ILE A 81 1.14 19.21 16.25
N ALA A 82 0.63 19.49 15.05
CA ALA A 82 0.73 20.82 14.43
C ALA A 82 0.16 21.93 15.32
N GLN A 83 -1.04 21.73 15.88
CA GLN A 83 -1.68 22.68 16.81
C GLN A 83 -0.85 22.97 18.07
N LYS A 84 -0.10 21.97 18.56
CA LYS A 84 0.70 22.08 19.79
C LYS A 84 2.11 22.64 19.55
N ASN A 85 2.55 22.75 18.30
CA ASN A 85 3.90 23.18 17.94
C ASN A 85 3.81 24.24 16.82
N PRO A 86 3.22 25.42 17.09
CA PRO A 86 2.96 26.45 16.07
C PRO A 86 4.24 27.04 15.45
N ASP A 87 5.39 26.84 16.10
CA ASP A 87 6.72 27.24 15.65
C ASP A 87 7.42 26.20 14.78
N LYS A 88 6.79 25.03 14.54
CA LYS A 88 7.32 23.93 13.75
C LYS A 88 6.43 23.62 12.55
N ARG A 89 7.04 23.23 11.44
CA ARG A 89 6.33 22.66 10.28
C ARG A 89 6.08 21.19 10.54
N VAL A 90 4.82 20.78 10.63
CA VAL A 90 4.45 19.39 10.91
C VAL A 90 4.02 18.72 9.62
N VAL A 91 4.79 17.71 9.20
CA VAL A 91 4.54 17.00 7.96
C VAL A 91 4.00 15.61 8.28
N PHE A 92 2.86 15.26 7.70
CA PHE A 92 2.33 13.90 7.72
C PHE A 92 2.67 13.19 6.42
N PHE A 93 3.34 12.05 6.52
CA PHE A 93 3.57 11.16 5.39
C PHE A 93 2.34 10.30 5.13
N GLY A 94 1.48 10.77 4.23
CA GLY A 94 0.27 10.06 3.84
C GLY A 94 0.57 9.01 2.79
N LEU A 95 0.51 7.74 3.19
CA LEU A 95 0.65 6.59 2.32
C LEU A 95 -0.50 5.62 2.56
N GLY A 96 -0.86 4.85 1.54
CA GLY A 96 -1.92 3.85 1.64
C GLY A 96 -2.91 3.88 0.49
N PHE A 97 -3.75 2.85 0.46
CA PHE A 97 -4.86 2.72 -0.48
C PHE A 97 -6.04 3.63 -0.12
N GLU A 98 -7.13 3.50 -0.87
CA GLU A 98 -8.39 4.22 -0.69
C GLU A 98 -8.94 4.13 0.73
N THR A 99 -8.58 3.09 1.50
CA THR A 99 -8.94 2.93 2.93
C THR A 99 -8.38 4.03 3.84
N THR A 100 -7.24 4.61 3.47
CA THR A 100 -6.50 5.59 4.29
C THR A 100 -6.75 7.02 3.84
N MET A 101 -7.13 7.23 2.57
CA MET A 101 -7.34 8.57 2.01
C MET A 101 -8.43 9.40 2.71
N PRO A 102 -9.59 8.85 3.16
CA PRO A 102 -10.65 9.65 3.77
C PRO A 102 -10.19 10.38 5.05
N SER A 103 -9.47 9.70 5.94
CA SER A 103 -9.01 10.31 7.20
C SER A 103 -7.92 11.35 6.95
N THR A 104 -7.06 11.13 5.94
CA THR A 104 -6.08 12.11 5.49
C THR A 104 -6.76 13.36 4.93
N ALA A 105 -7.71 13.18 4.01
CA ALA A 105 -8.48 14.28 3.43
C ALA A 105 -9.23 15.09 4.48
N LEU A 106 -9.93 14.42 5.40
CA LEU A 106 -10.65 15.08 6.50
C LEU A 106 -9.71 15.88 7.41
N SER A 107 -8.47 15.41 7.62
CA SER A 107 -7.48 16.14 8.43
C SER A 107 -7.01 17.42 7.73
N ILE A 108 -6.78 17.40 6.42
CA ILE A 108 -6.51 18.61 5.62
C ILE A 108 -7.70 19.57 5.65
N MET A 109 -8.91 19.06 5.44
CA MET A 109 -10.13 19.88 5.49
C MET A 109 -10.31 20.55 6.85
N GLN A 110 -10.01 19.82 7.93
CA GLN A 110 -10.05 20.34 9.30
C GLN A 110 -8.97 21.39 9.54
N ALA A 111 -7.74 21.16 9.09
CA ALA A 111 -6.64 22.13 9.19
C ALA A 111 -7.02 23.46 8.52
N LYS A 112 -7.56 23.40 7.29
CA LYS A 112 -8.08 24.56 6.57
C LYS A 112 -9.20 25.28 7.31
N LYS A 113 -10.17 24.53 7.84
CA LYS A 113 -11.31 25.10 8.59
C LYS A 113 -10.86 25.79 9.88
N GLN A 114 -9.80 25.30 10.52
CA GLN A 114 -9.27 25.82 11.77
C GLN A 114 -8.20 26.91 11.57
N GLY A 115 -7.78 27.18 10.33
CA GLY A 115 -6.71 28.15 10.04
C GLY A 115 -5.34 27.69 10.52
N ILE A 116 -5.08 26.38 10.54
CA ILE A 116 -3.78 25.80 10.88
C ILE A 116 -2.93 25.82 9.61
N ASP A 117 -1.85 26.60 9.63
CA ASP A 117 -0.98 26.89 8.48
C ASP A 117 0.37 26.18 8.53
N ASN A 118 0.68 25.47 9.63
CA ASN A 118 1.92 24.72 9.82
C ASN A 118 1.76 23.20 9.64
N PHE A 119 0.64 22.73 9.08
CA PHE A 119 0.38 21.32 8.82
C PHE A 119 0.48 21.02 7.33
N TYR A 120 1.28 20.02 6.95
CA TYR A 120 1.50 19.63 5.57
C TYR A 120 1.31 18.13 5.37
N LEU A 121 0.82 17.75 4.20
CA LEU A 121 0.72 16.36 3.75
C LEU A 121 1.78 16.12 2.67
N PHE A 122 2.65 15.14 2.91
CA PHE A 122 3.42 14.52 1.83
C PHE A 122 2.61 13.35 1.25
N CYS A 123 1.88 13.62 0.16
CA CYS A 123 0.86 12.72 -0.37
C CYS A 123 1.43 11.67 -1.33
N ASN A 124 1.45 10.41 -0.87
CA ASN A 124 1.86 9.21 -1.60
C ASN A 124 0.82 8.10 -1.46
N HIS A 125 -0.45 8.50 -1.44
CA HIS A 125 -1.57 7.59 -1.54
C HIS A 125 -1.68 7.00 -2.95
N ILE A 126 -2.18 5.78 -3.03
CA ILE A 126 -2.25 4.98 -4.26
C ILE A 126 -3.61 4.30 -4.41
N THR A 127 -4.02 3.95 -5.63
CA THR A 127 -5.32 3.36 -5.93
C THR A 127 -5.19 1.91 -6.41
N ILE A 128 -6.16 1.07 -6.04
CA ILE A 128 -6.09 -0.37 -6.31
C ILE A 128 -6.44 -0.71 -7.76
N ILE A 129 -7.35 0.03 -8.38
CA ILE A 129 -7.93 -0.34 -9.68
C ILE A 129 -6.88 -0.33 -10.81
N PRO A 130 -6.10 0.75 -11.00
CA PRO A 130 -5.03 0.75 -12.00
C PRO A 130 -3.95 -0.29 -11.70
N THR A 131 -3.73 -0.56 -10.42
CA THR A 131 -2.72 -1.53 -9.95
C THR A 131 -3.10 -2.96 -10.30
N ILE A 132 -4.36 -3.36 -10.07
CA ILE A 132 -4.87 -4.67 -10.49
C ILE A 132 -4.81 -4.78 -12.02
N LYS A 133 -5.17 -3.70 -12.74
CA LYS A 133 -5.07 -3.67 -14.20
C LYS A 133 -3.62 -3.89 -14.68
N ALA A 134 -2.63 -3.26 -14.06
CA ALA A 134 -1.22 -3.47 -14.39
C ALA A 134 -0.76 -4.92 -14.16
N VAL A 135 -1.27 -5.60 -13.13
CA VAL A 135 -1.01 -7.03 -12.91
C VAL A 135 -1.66 -7.88 -14.01
N LEU A 136 -2.90 -7.56 -14.39
CA LEU A 136 -3.63 -8.25 -15.45
C LEU A 136 -2.99 -8.08 -16.83
N ASP A 137 -2.45 -6.89 -17.12
CA ASP A 137 -1.75 -6.56 -18.36
C ASP A 137 -0.31 -7.10 -18.40
N SER A 138 0.19 -7.66 -17.29
CA SER A 138 1.57 -8.13 -17.19
C SER A 138 1.83 -9.34 -18.12
N PRO A 139 2.91 -9.33 -18.91
CA PRO A 139 3.26 -10.48 -19.75
C PRO A 139 3.41 -11.76 -18.93
N GLY A 140 2.70 -12.80 -19.33
CA GLY A 140 2.75 -14.10 -18.65
C GLY A 140 1.96 -14.15 -17.35
N MET A 141 1.00 -13.24 -17.12
CA MET A 141 0.03 -13.31 -16.03
C MET A 141 -0.64 -14.69 -15.94
N ARG A 142 -0.61 -15.29 -14.74
CA ARG A 142 -1.08 -16.67 -14.46
C ARG A 142 -2.20 -16.76 -13.42
N ILE A 143 -2.81 -15.64 -13.07
CA ILE A 143 -3.84 -15.59 -12.03
C ILE A 143 -5.16 -16.06 -12.61
N ASP A 144 -5.78 -17.05 -11.97
CA ASP A 144 -7.07 -17.59 -12.38
C ASP A 144 -8.26 -16.83 -11.80
N GLY A 145 -8.12 -16.25 -10.61
CA GLY A 145 -9.15 -15.46 -9.96
C GLY A 145 -8.61 -14.69 -8.76
N PHE A 146 -9.42 -13.77 -8.24
CA PHE A 146 -8.99 -12.82 -7.22
C PHE A 146 -9.83 -12.89 -5.95
N LEU A 147 -9.16 -12.78 -4.81
CA LEU A 147 -9.77 -12.34 -3.56
C LEU A 147 -9.59 -10.81 -3.48
N GLY A 148 -10.68 -10.08 -3.67
CA GLY A 148 -10.69 -8.62 -3.68
C GLY A 148 -10.52 -8.05 -2.27
N PRO A 149 -9.83 -6.91 -2.13
CA PRO A 149 -9.55 -6.31 -0.81
C PRO A 149 -10.82 -5.77 -0.17
N GLY A 150 -11.25 -6.39 0.93
CA GLY A 150 -12.50 -6.05 1.63
C GLY A 150 -12.58 -4.60 2.08
N HIS A 151 -11.57 -4.11 2.81
CA HIS A 151 -11.57 -2.73 3.31
C HIS A 151 -11.53 -1.69 2.18
N VAL A 152 -10.77 -1.92 1.11
CA VAL A 152 -10.76 -1.01 -0.05
C VAL A 152 -12.13 -1.01 -0.73
N SER A 153 -12.74 -2.18 -0.88
CA SER A 153 -14.09 -2.33 -1.42
C SER A 153 -15.15 -1.66 -0.53
N LEU A 154 -14.91 -1.52 0.78
CA LEU A 154 -15.78 -0.75 1.68
C LEU A 154 -15.81 0.73 1.29
N ILE A 155 -14.72 1.26 0.71
CA ILE A 155 -14.63 2.65 0.25
C ILE A 155 -15.17 2.79 -1.17
N ILE A 156 -14.62 2.03 -2.13
CA ILE A 156 -14.90 2.23 -3.57
C ILE A 156 -16.05 1.37 -4.09
N GLY A 157 -16.54 0.43 -3.29
CA GLY A 157 -17.55 -0.54 -3.68
C GLY A 157 -17.01 -1.68 -4.52
N THR A 158 -17.91 -2.48 -5.08
CA THR A 158 -17.56 -3.59 -5.99
C THR A 158 -17.65 -3.20 -7.46
N GLN A 159 -18.39 -2.15 -7.78
CA GLN A 159 -18.60 -1.69 -9.15
C GLN A 159 -17.28 -1.41 -9.91
N PRO A 160 -16.26 -0.77 -9.31
CA PRO A 160 -15.02 -0.47 -10.04
C PRO A 160 -14.23 -1.71 -10.48
N TYR A 161 -14.48 -2.89 -9.90
CA TYR A 161 -13.80 -4.13 -10.29
C TYR A 161 -14.43 -4.82 -11.51
N ARG A 162 -15.59 -4.38 -12.00
CA ARG A 162 -16.35 -5.04 -13.08
C ARG A 162 -15.53 -5.34 -14.33
N PHE A 163 -14.62 -4.44 -14.70
CA PHE A 163 -13.71 -4.60 -15.84
C PHE A 163 -12.89 -5.90 -15.77
N ILE A 164 -12.61 -6.44 -14.59
CA ILE A 164 -11.84 -7.69 -14.42
C ILE A 164 -12.63 -8.88 -14.98
N ALA A 165 -13.94 -8.92 -14.75
CA ALA A 165 -14.81 -9.94 -15.30
C ALA A 165 -15.12 -9.66 -16.78
N ASP A 166 -15.42 -8.41 -17.11
CA ASP A 166 -15.89 -8.00 -18.44
C ASP A 166 -14.77 -8.07 -19.49
N ASP A 167 -13.57 -7.57 -19.18
CA ASP A 167 -12.47 -7.44 -20.14
C ASP A 167 -11.46 -8.59 -20.05
N TYR A 168 -11.24 -9.14 -18.84
CA TYR A 168 -10.21 -10.17 -18.60
C TYR A 168 -10.79 -11.56 -18.32
N HIS A 169 -12.11 -11.67 -18.15
CA HIS A 169 -12.82 -12.92 -17.87
C HIS A 169 -12.25 -13.66 -16.65
N LYS A 170 -11.91 -12.91 -15.60
CA LYS A 170 -11.45 -13.46 -14.32
C LYS A 170 -12.49 -13.20 -13.22
N PRO A 171 -12.84 -14.20 -12.40
CA PRO A 171 -13.69 -13.97 -11.23
C PRO A 171 -12.93 -13.18 -10.17
N LEU A 172 -13.66 -12.28 -9.49
CA LEU A 172 -13.18 -11.61 -8.29
C LEU A 172 -14.27 -11.68 -7.22
N VAL A 173 -13.86 -11.99 -5.99
CA VAL A 173 -14.77 -11.98 -4.84
C VAL A 173 -14.24 -10.99 -3.81
N ALA A 174 -14.97 -9.91 -3.54
CA ALA A 174 -14.64 -9.00 -2.45
C ALA A 174 -14.80 -9.76 -1.11
N ALA A 175 -13.69 -9.90 -0.39
CA ALA A 175 -13.58 -10.82 0.76
C ALA A 175 -13.42 -10.07 2.08
N GLY A 176 -14.02 -10.60 3.15
CA GLY A 176 -13.68 -10.21 4.52
C GLY A 176 -12.34 -10.80 4.98
N PHE A 177 -11.99 -10.56 6.24
CA PHE A 177 -10.68 -10.91 6.80
C PHE A 177 -10.72 -12.06 7.82
N GLU A 178 -11.93 -12.51 8.21
CA GLU A 178 -12.06 -13.67 9.09
C GLU A 178 -11.74 -14.96 8.34
N PRO A 179 -11.30 -16.04 9.03
CA PRO A 179 -10.93 -17.27 8.37
C PRO A 179 -12.05 -17.85 7.50
N LEU A 180 -13.29 -17.77 7.98
CA LEU A 180 -14.47 -18.22 7.23
C LEU A 180 -14.80 -17.31 6.05
N ASP A 181 -14.51 -16.00 6.15
CA ASP A 181 -14.68 -15.10 5.01
C ASP A 181 -13.77 -15.53 3.87
N ILE A 182 -12.49 -15.73 4.18
CA ILE A 182 -11.49 -16.14 3.20
C ILE A 182 -11.86 -17.50 2.59
N LEU A 183 -12.20 -18.50 3.39
CA LEU A 183 -12.58 -19.83 2.88
C LEU A 183 -13.83 -19.78 2.00
N GLN A 184 -14.83 -19.00 2.37
CA GLN A 184 -16.04 -18.83 1.56
C GLN A 184 -15.71 -18.13 0.24
N SER A 185 -14.90 -17.07 0.25
CA SER A 185 -14.50 -16.38 -0.97
C SER A 185 -13.67 -17.27 -1.90
N VAL A 186 -12.77 -18.10 -1.36
CA VAL A 186 -12.05 -19.11 -2.15
C VAL A 186 -13.03 -20.09 -2.80
N TRP A 187 -14.00 -20.60 -2.03
CA TRP A 187 -15.02 -21.49 -2.58
C TRP A 187 -15.86 -20.82 -3.68
N MET A 188 -16.23 -19.55 -3.52
CA MET A 188 -16.97 -18.77 -4.52
C MET A 188 -16.17 -18.63 -5.82
N VAL A 189 -14.89 -18.26 -5.74
CA VAL A 189 -13.99 -18.19 -6.91
C VAL A 189 -13.91 -19.55 -7.61
N LEU A 190 -13.64 -20.63 -6.86
CA LEU A 190 -13.52 -21.98 -7.43
C LEU A 190 -14.81 -22.47 -8.09
N LYS A 191 -15.97 -22.12 -7.52
CA LYS A 191 -17.27 -22.43 -8.11
C LYS A 191 -17.44 -21.74 -9.46
N GLN A 192 -17.08 -20.46 -9.57
CA GLN A 192 -17.12 -19.74 -10.83
C GLN A 192 -16.18 -20.37 -11.87
N LEU A 193 -14.92 -20.67 -11.48
CA LEU A 193 -13.94 -21.33 -12.36
C LEU A 193 -14.44 -22.69 -12.86
N LYS A 194 -15.02 -23.51 -11.97
CA LYS A 194 -15.61 -24.81 -12.33
C LYS A 194 -16.74 -24.67 -13.35
N ASN A 195 -17.53 -23.61 -13.25
CA ASN A 195 -18.68 -23.35 -14.13
C ASN A 195 -18.29 -22.61 -15.42
N GLY A 196 -17.05 -22.17 -15.58
CA GLY A 196 -16.65 -21.30 -16.69
C GLY A 196 -17.28 -19.90 -16.62
N GLU A 197 -17.56 -19.42 -15.42
CA GLU A 197 -18.13 -18.09 -15.16
C GLU A 197 -17.05 -17.12 -14.67
N ALA A 198 -17.21 -15.83 -14.99
CA ALA A 198 -16.42 -14.75 -14.43
C ALA A 198 -17.36 -13.60 -14.02
N LYS A 199 -17.48 -13.39 -12.71
CA LYS A 199 -18.33 -12.36 -12.09
C LYS A 199 -17.59 -11.70 -10.94
N ILE A 200 -17.98 -10.47 -10.65
CA ILE A 200 -17.64 -9.79 -9.41
C ILE A 200 -18.70 -10.16 -8.38
N GLU A 201 -18.32 -10.95 -7.37
CA GLU A 201 -19.20 -11.28 -6.25
C GLU A 201 -18.74 -10.60 -4.95
N ASN A 202 -19.65 -10.49 -4.00
CA ASN A 202 -19.42 -9.82 -2.72
C ASN A 202 -19.66 -10.79 -1.57
N GLN A 203 -18.58 -11.38 -1.05
CA GLN A 203 -18.65 -12.20 0.15
C GLN A 203 -18.78 -11.31 1.40
N TYR A 204 -18.23 -10.09 1.35
CA TYR A 204 -18.23 -9.14 2.45
C TYR A 204 -19.47 -8.23 2.48
N SER A 205 -20.63 -8.74 2.04
CA SER A 205 -21.88 -7.98 1.85
C SER A 205 -22.45 -7.33 3.11
N ARG A 206 -21.99 -7.76 4.29
CA ARG A 206 -22.32 -7.12 5.58
C ARG A 206 -21.75 -5.71 5.76
N LEU A 207 -20.72 -5.33 4.99
CA LEU A 207 -20.09 -4.01 5.06
C LEU A 207 -19.86 -3.37 3.68
N VAL A 208 -19.69 -4.16 2.63
CA VAL A 208 -19.38 -3.66 1.28
C VAL A 208 -20.66 -3.47 0.49
N HIS A 209 -20.90 -2.23 0.05
CA HIS A 209 -21.97 -1.86 -0.89
C HIS A 209 -21.43 -1.80 -2.32
N GLU A 210 -22.30 -1.92 -3.32
CA GLU A 210 -21.87 -1.96 -4.72
C GLU A 210 -21.26 -0.62 -5.19
N GLU A 211 -21.95 0.47 -4.88
CA GLU A 211 -21.56 1.87 -5.15
C GLU A 211 -20.49 2.43 -4.17
N GLY A 212 -20.09 1.66 -3.17
CA GLY A 212 -19.12 2.10 -2.16
C GLY A 212 -19.69 3.04 -1.10
N ASN A 213 -18.82 3.80 -0.45
CA ASN A 213 -19.18 4.66 0.67
C ASN A 213 -19.08 6.13 0.27
N ALA A 214 -20.23 6.75 -0.01
CA ALA A 214 -20.30 8.15 -0.40
C ALA A 214 -19.68 9.13 0.63
N SER A 215 -19.83 8.87 1.92
CA SER A 215 -19.25 9.70 2.98
C SER A 215 -17.72 9.59 3.05
N ALA A 216 -17.15 8.47 2.59
CA ALA A 216 -15.70 8.30 2.48
C ALA A 216 -15.15 8.82 1.14
N LEU A 217 -15.88 8.66 0.04
CA LEU A 217 -15.49 9.12 -1.29
C LEU A 217 -15.53 10.64 -1.43
N SER A 218 -16.50 11.31 -0.80
CA SER A 218 -16.65 12.77 -0.86
C SER A 218 -15.39 13.55 -0.43
N PRO A 219 -14.77 13.29 0.75
CA PRO A 219 -13.55 13.99 1.13
C PRO A 219 -12.36 13.65 0.22
N ILE A 220 -12.28 12.42 -0.30
CA ILE A 220 -11.22 12.05 -1.27
C ILE A 220 -11.33 12.93 -2.52
N GLN A 221 -12.52 13.04 -3.11
CA GLN A 221 -12.78 13.85 -4.31
C GLN A 221 -12.59 15.35 -4.07
N GLU A 222 -12.85 15.83 -2.86
CA GLU A 222 -12.68 17.23 -2.47
C GLU A 222 -11.21 17.65 -2.37
N VAL A 223 -10.33 16.75 -1.89
CA VAL A 223 -8.94 17.09 -1.54
C VAL A 223 -7.92 16.60 -2.57
N PHE A 224 -8.20 15.47 -3.23
CA PHE A 224 -7.22 14.79 -4.08
C PHE A 224 -7.61 14.79 -5.55
N GLU A 225 -6.60 14.69 -6.39
CA GLU A 225 -6.73 14.37 -7.81
C GLU A 225 -5.71 13.29 -8.21
N LEU A 226 -6.00 12.57 -9.29
CA LEU A 226 -5.10 11.53 -9.81
C LEU A 226 -3.82 12.15 -10.39
N ARG A 227 -2.68 11.52 -10.14
CA ARG A 227 -1.44 11.79 -10.87
C ARG A 227 -1.52 11.12 -12.24
N GLU A 228 -0.86 11.68 -13.25
CA GLU A 228 -0.79 11.04 -14.57
C GLU A 228 -0.04 9.71 -14.50
N PHE A 229 1.09 9.71 -13.78
CA PHE A 229 1.92 8.53 -13.52
C PHE A 229 2.32 8.49 -12.05
N PHE A 230 2.54 7.28 -11.54
CA PHE A 230 3.17 7.08 -10.24
C PHE A 230 4.03 5.82 -10.29
N GLU A 231 5.21 5.89 -9.69
CA GLU A 231 6.13 4.76 -9.63
C GLU A 231 5.70 3.76 -8.55
N TRP A 232 5.77 2.49 -8.89
CA TRP A 232 5.53 1.38 -7.97
C TRP A 232 6.77 0.52 -7.87
N ARG A 233 7.27 0.36 -6.65
CA ARG A 233 8.44 -0.48 -6.39
C ARG A 233 8.16 -1.92 -6.82
N GLY A 234 8.93 -2.38 -7.81
CA GLY A 234 8.81 -3.73 -8.39
C GLY A 234 7.74 -3.88 -9.49
N LEU A 235 6.94 -2.85 -9.78
CA LEU A 235 5.96 -2.86 -10.87
C LEU A 235 6.23 -1.77 -11.93
N GLY A 236 7.09 -0.79 -11.63
CA GLY A 236 7.40 0.34 -12.50
C GLY A 236 6.33 1.41 -12.47
N SER A 237 6.31 2.26 -13.50
CA SER A 237 5.32 3.34 -13.61
C SER A 237 3.94 2.80 -13.96
N ILE A 238 2.92 3.20 -13.19
CA ILE A 238 1.52 2.85 -13.45
C ILE A 238 0.70 4.12 -13.61
N ASN A 239 0.04 4.26 -14.75
CA ASN A 239 -0.78 5.42 -15.08
C ASN A 239 -1.95 5.55 -14.09
N HIS A 240 -2.23 6.79 -13.64
CA HIS A 240 -3.40 7.11 -12.81
C HIS A 240 -3.49 6.33 -11.48
N SER A 241 -2.37 5.78 -11.01
CA SER A 241 -2.32 4.92 -9.82
C SER A 241 -1.98 5.66 -8.53
N GLY A 242 -1.34 6.83 -8.62
CA GLY A 242 -1.05 7.70 -7.48
C GLY A 242 -2.04 8.86 -7.39
N VAL A 243 -2.16 9.45 -6.21
CA VAL A 243 -2.92 10.69 -5.99
C VAL A 243 -2.02 11.81 -5.50
N LYS A 244 -2.45 13.05 -5.71
CA LYS A 244 -1.83 14.27 -5.20
C LYS A 244 -2.87 15.22 -4.63
N VAL A 245 -2.43 16.17 -3.82
CA VAL A 245 -3.30 17.24 -3.32
C VAL A 245 -3.68 18.15 -4.48
N ASN A 246 -4.96 18.51 -4.60
CA ASN A 246 -5.42 19.40 -5.66
C ASN A 246 -5.11 20.87 -5.36
N ASP A 247 -5.30 21.74 -6.35
CA ASP A 247 -4.99 23.17 -6.23
C ASP A 247 -5.78 23.89 -5.11
N LYS A 248 -6.99 23.43 -4.77
CA LYS A 248 -7.82 24.01 -3.70
C LYS A 248 -7.20 23.85 -2.30
N TYR A 249 -6.35 22.82 -2.14
CA TYR A 249 -5.65 22.50 -0.90
C TYR A 249 -4.13 22.59 -1.03
N ARG A 250 -3.62 23.24 -2.08
CA ARG A 250 -2.19 23.40 -2.39
C ARG A 250 -1.34 23.90 -1.21
N ALA A 251 -1.88 24.75 -0.35
CA ALA A 251 -1.19 25.26 0.83
C ALA A 251 -0.80 24.17 1.85
N PHE A 252 -1.43 22.98 1.77
CA PHE A 252 -1.14 21.83 2.62
C PHE A 252 -0.23 20.81 1.94
N ASP A 253 0.24 21.06 0.71
CA ASP A 253 1.05 20.11 -0.04
C ASP A 253 2.54 20.26 0.31
N ALA A 254 3.12 19.23 0.93
CA ALA A 254 4.54 19.22 1.27
C ALA A 254 5.44 19.18 0.03
N GLU A 255 5.00 18.65 -1.12
CA GLU A 255 5.80 18.68 -2.35
C GLU A 255 6.04 20.12 -2.81
N VAL A 256 5.03 20.98 -2.65
CA VAL A 256 5.09 22.40 -2.99
C VAL A 256 5.91 23.18 -1.96
N GLU A 257 5.67 22.97 -0.66
CA GLU A 257 6.34 23.69 0.42
C GLU A 257 7.85 23.44 0.45
N PHE A 258 8.28 22.20 0.20
CA PHE A 258 9.68 21.80 0.33
C PHE A 258 10.46 21.76 -1.01
N ASP A 259 9.84 22.23 -2.10
CA ASP A 259 10.39 22.19 -3.47
C ASP A 259 11.01 20.83 -3.81
N LEU A 260 10.22 19.76 -3.58
CA LEU A 260 10.70 18.41 -3.80
C LEU A 260 10.85 18.17 -5.31
N LYS A 261 12.02 17.66 -5.70
CA LYS A 261 12.30 17.28 -7.08
C LYS A 261 11.96 15.82 -7.28
N GLU A 262 11.47 15.47 -8.46
CA GLU A 262 11.38 14.08 -8.88
C GLU A 262 12.80 13.53 -9.00
N VAL A 263 13.11 12.57 -8.14
CA VAL A 263 14.33 11.76 -8.23
C VAL A 263 13.86 10.35 -8.56
N THR A 264 14.43 9.73 -9.59
CA THR A 264 14.20 8.32 -9.87
C THR A 264 15.33 7.52 -9.25
N VAL A 265 14.99 6.65 -8.30
CA VAL A 265 15.94 5.73 -7.66
C VAL A 265 15.49 4.30 -7.94
N THR A 266 16.38 3.52 -8.54
CA THR A 266 16.14 2.10 -8.80
C THR A 266 16.43 1.25 -7.58
N ASP A 267 15.72 0.13 -7.45
CA ASP A 267 16.06 -0.89 -6.46
C ASP A 267 17.40 -1.57 -6.80
N PRO A 268 18.09 -2.16 -5.81
CA PRO A 268 19.23 -3.01 -6.05
C PRO A 268 18.85 -4.22 -6.92
N ASP A 269 19.67 -4.52 -7.93
CA ASP A 269 19.48 -5.63 -8.87
C ASP A 269 19.28 -7.00 -8.19
N VAL A 270 19.73 -7.13 -6.95
CA VAL A 270 19.61 -8.35 -6.15
C VAL A 270 18.19 -8.60 -5.61
N CYS A 271 17.29 -7.60 -5.50
CA CYS A 271 15.91 -7.88 -5.05
C CYS A 271 15.02 -8.34 -6.19
N GLN A 272 14.40 -9.51 -6.00
CA GLN A 272 13.35 -10.05 -6.88
C GLN A 272 11.94 -9.73 -6.37
N CYS A 273 11.81 -8.62 -5.64
CA CYS A 273 10.60 -8.14 -4.99
C CYS A 273 9.40 -8.06 -5.96
N GLY A 274 9.61 -7.49 -7.16
CA GLY A 274 8.57 -7.34 -8.18
C GLY A 274 8.05 -8.67 -8.73
N GLU A 275 8.93 -9.67 -8.89
CA GLU A 275 8.52 -11.01 -9.33
C GLU A 275 7.65 -11.72 -8.28
N VAL A 276 7.89 -11.44 -6.99
CA VAL A 276 7.02 -11.93 -5.90
C VAL A 276 5.65 -11.27 -5.94
N LEU A 277 5.58 -9.94 -6.11
CA LEU A 277 4.32 -9.20 -6.21
C LEU A 277 3.47 -9.60 -7.42
N LYS A 278 4.12 -9.99 -8.53
CA LYS A 278 3.46 -10.47 -9.75
C LYS A 278 3.09 -11.97 -9.70
N GLY A 279 3.48 -12.68 -8.63
CA GLY A 279 3.26 -14.12 -8.50
C GLY A 279 4.13 -15.00 -9.40
N VAL A 280 5.18 -14.43 -10.00
CA VAL A 280 6.14 -15.18 -10.82
C VAL A 280 7.08 -16.01 -9.93
N LEU A 281 7.41 -15.48 -8.75
CA LEU A 281 8.24 -16.13 -7.75
C LEU A 281 7.54 -16.20 -6.40
N LYS A 282 7.77 -17.28 -5.67
CA LYS A 282 7.43 -17.40 -4.26
C LYS A 282 8.52 -16.71 -3.42
N PRO A 283 8.21 -16.14 -2.25
CA PRO A 283 9.22 -15.45 -1.43
C PRO A 283 10.48 -16.27 -1.19
N TRP A 284 10.35 -17.57 -0.93
CA TRP A 284 11.48 -18.47 -0.69
C TRP A 284 12.29 -18.87 -1.94
N GLN A 285 11.79 -18.56 -3.13
CA GLN A 285 12.55 -18.73 -4.37
C GLN A 285 13.47 -17.52 -4.64
N CYS A 286 13.32 -16.42 -3.90
CA CYS A 286 14.21 -15.28 -3.97
C CYS A 286 15.57 -15.64 -3.37
N LYS A 287 16.66 -15.32 -4.10
CA LYS A 287 18.04 -15.73 -3.75
C LYS A 287 18.50 -15.27 -2.36
N VAL A 288 17.99 -14.13 -1.90
CA VAL A 288 18.41 -13.46 -0.66
C VAL A 288 17.42 -13.63 0.50
N PHE A 289 16.27 -14.28 0.28
CA PHE A 289 15.22 -14.45 1.29
C PHE A 289 15.72 -15.27 2.48
N GLY A 290 15.54 -14.74 3.70
CA GLY A 290 15.91 -15.41 4.94
C GLY A 290 17.41 -15.65 5.11
N LYS A 291 18.24 -15.02 4.25
CA LYS A 291 19.70 -15.01 4.33
C LYS A 291 20.18 -13.59 4.59
N GLU A 292 20.38 -12.82 3.53
CA GLU A 292 20.81 -11.42 3.60
C GLU A 292 19.63 -10.47 3.80
N CYS A 293 18.43 -10.90 3.40
CA CYS A 293 17.17 -10.17 3.60
C CYS A 293 16.36 -10.86 4.70
N THR A 294 16.32 -10.24 5.88
CA THR A 294 15.54 -10.69 7.06
C THR A 294 14.71 -9.53 7.62
N PRO A 295 13.75 -9.75 8.52
CA PRO A 295 13.01 -8.66 9.16
C PRO A 295 13.92 -7.68 9.94
N GLU A 296 15.04 -8.16 10.47
CA GLU A 296 16.04 -7.32 11.15
C GLU A 296 16.90 -6.53 10.17
N LYS A 297 17.22 -7.12 9.01
CA LYS A 297 18.00 -6.48 7.94
C LYS A 297 17.27 -6.59 6.59
N PRO A 298 16.21 -5.79 6.37
CA PRO A 298 15.41 -5.91 5.15
C PRO A 298 16.12 -5.25 3.97
N LEU A 299 16.38 -6.02 2.90
CA LEU A 299 16.89 -5.48 1.64
C LEU A 299 15.77 -4.92 0.75
N GLY A 300 14.54 -5.39 0.93
CA GLY A 300 13.37 -5.03 0.14
C GLY A 300 12.14 -4.79 1.00
N ALA A 301 11.23 -3.94 0.53
CA ALA A 301 10.07 -3.50 1.31
C ALA A 301 9.08 -4.64 1.66
N LEU A 302 9.04 -5.72 0.87
CA LEU A 302 8.21 -6.90 1.17
C LEU A 302 8.63 -7.63 2.47
N MET A 303 9.85 -7.40 2.97
CA MET A 303 10.35 -7.95 4.23
C MET A 303 10.13 -6.99 5.41
N VAL A 304 9.83 -5.71 5.13
CA VAL A 304 9.66 -4.66 6.15
C VAL A 304 8.26 -4.69 6.76
N SER A 305 7.24 -4.60 5.90
CA SER A 305 5.86 -4.50 6.37
C SER A 305 5.35 -5.86 6.86
N THR A 306 4.55 -5.84 7.92
CA THR A 306 3.80 -7.01 8.40
C THR A 306 2.76 -7.50 7.38
N GLU A 307 2.33 -6.64 6.46
CA GLU A 307 1.47 -6.97 5.32
C GLU A 307 2.27 -7.52 4.12
N GLY A 308 3.60 -7.45 4.18
CA GLY A 308 4.49 -7.87 3.10
C GLY A 308 4.55 -9.39 2.95
N ALA A 309 4.48 -9.87 1.71
CA ALA A 309 4.48 -11.29 1.39
C ALA A 309 5.73 -12.03 1.93
N CYS A 310 6.91 -11.39 1.88
CA CYS A 310 8.14 -11.99 2.40
C CYS A 310 8.15 -12.02 3.93
N SER A 311 7.75 -10.93 4.59
CA SER A 311 7.67 -10.85 6.06
C SER A 311 6.68 -11.87 6.63
N ALA A 312 5.48 -11.98 6.02
CA ALA A 312 4.48 -12.96 6.39
C ALA A 312 4.98 -14.40 6.20
N GLN A 313 5.63 -14.69 5.06
CA GLN A 313 6.23 -16.00 4.83
C GLN A 313 7.33 -16.30 5.85
N TYR A 314 8.20 -15.34 6.16
CA TYR A 314 9.28 -15.52 7.12
C TYR A 314 8.74 -15.78 8.54
N SER A 315 7.71 -15.03 8.94
CA SER A 315 7.16 -15.10 10.30
C SER A 315 6.34 -16.37 10.57
N TYR A 316 5.67 -16.91 9.55
CA TYR A 316 4.66 -17.96 9.74
C TYR A 316 4.94 -19.27 8.99
N ALA A 317 5.91 -19.32 8.07
CA ALA A 317 6.28 -20.58 7.45
C ALA A 317 7.12 -21.43 8.42
N GLN A 318 6.76 -22.71 8.55
CA GLN A 318 7.56 -23.65 9.30
C GLN A 318 8.89 -23.91 8.57
N ASN A 319 10.00 -23.94 9.33
CA ASN A 319 11.32 -24.41 8.90
C ASN A 319 11.98 -23.63 7.74
N ILE A 320 12.27 -22.34 7.96
CA ILE A 320 13.13 -21.53 7.06
C ILE A 320 14.45 -22.25 6.73
N ASP A 321 15.03 -22.96 7.70
CA ASP A 321 16.29 -23.72 7.53
C ASP A 321 16.17 -24.93 6.58
N LEU A 322 14.99 -25.53 6.43
CA LEU A 322 14.75 -26.62 5.48
C LEU A 322 14.45 -26.08 4.08
N ILE A 323 13.85 -24.89 4.01
CA ILE A 323 13.56 -24.18 2.76
C ILE A 323 14.86 -23.70 2.10
N ASN A 324 15.81 -23.20 2.89
CA ASN A 324 17.10 -22.69 2.40
C ASN A 324 18.11 -23.79 2.01
N LYS A 325 17.82 -25.07 2.28
CA LYS A 325 18.68 -26.24 1.96
C LYS A 325 18.32 -26.96 0.66
N LYS A 326 17.23 -26.58 -0.01
CA LYS A 326 16.86 -27.05 -1.36
C LYS A 326 17.27 -26.01 -2.41
#